data_AF-A0A955D7N4-F1
#
_entry.id   AF-A0A955D7N4-F1
#
_cell.length_a   1.000
_cell.length_b   1.000
_cell.length_c   1.000
_cell.angle_alpha   90.00
_cell.angle_beta   90.00
_cell.angle_gamma   90.00
#
_symmetry.space_group_name_H-M   'P 1'
#
loop_
_entity.id
_entity.type
_entity.pdbx_description
1 polymer ?
#
loop_
_entity_poly.entity_id
_entity_poly.type
_entity_poly.pdbx_seq_one_letter_code
_entity_poly.pdbx_strand_id
1 'polypeptide(L)'
;MRASMLCAAAVAAALAGHASAGQLLFQSRLADHPDGNAAPPGYGLRIDNLFSKNNAGQTLVGGQSGTTTFSFNAPGANVIIQIFDDTNDNVADRIHIAGVAYGGRDTGAAYGVGAGFYAIDYTYTANVGTTAEGWDASRSGSTNAGTITALTGQFAGESWGMTDKNSGGRSFHFESD
;
A
#
# COMPACT_ATOMS: atom_id res chain seq x y z
N MET A 1 -26.08 -42.95 51.13
CA MET A 1 -25.76 -42.90 49.69
C MET A 1 -24.62 -41.92 49.48
N ARG A 2 -23.45 -42.38 49.00
CA ARG A 2 -22.29 -41.53 48.72
C ARG A 2 -22.20 -41.33 47.21
N ALA A 3 -22.45 -40.10 46.75
CA ALA A 3 -22.34 -39.73 45.33
C ALA A 3 -20.85 -39.52 45.00
N SER A 4 -20.32 -40.34 44.09
CA SER A 4 -18.97 -40.19 43.54
C SER A 4 -19.02 -39.18 42.40
N MET A 5 -18.26 -38.09 42.53
CA MET A 5 -18.19 -36.99 41.58
C MET A 5 -17.00 -37.27 40.64
N LEU A 6 -17.27 -37.66 39.39
CA LEU A 6 -16.25 -37.78 38.35
C LEU A 6 -15.91 -36.39 37.80
N CYS A 7 -14.66 -35.97 38.00
CA CYS A 7 -14.09 -34.77 37.42
C CYS A 7 -13.50 -35.12 36.05
N ALA A 8 -14.17 -34.76 34.96
CA ALA A 8 -13.63 -34.90 33.61
C ALA A 8 -12.88 -33.62 33.22
N ALA A 9 -11.55 -33.68 33.18
CA ALA A 9 -10.72 -32.61 32.63
C ALA A 9 -10.59 -32.82 31.11
N ALA A 10 -11.23 -31.95 30.33
CA ALA A 10 -11.04 -31.92 28.88
C ALA A 10 -9.73 -31.18 28.56
N VAL A 11 -8.78 -31.87 27.94
CA VAL A 11 -7.56 -31.27 27.40
C VAL A 11 -7.89 -30.67 26.04
N ALA A 12 -7.97 -29.34 25.96
CA ALA A 12 -8.05 -28.62 24.70
C ALA A 12 -6.63 -28.43 24.14
N ALA A 13 -6.27 -29.23 23.14
CA ALA A 13 -5.04 -29.02 22.37
C ALA A 13 -5.27 -27.84 21.42
N ALA A 14 -4.64 -26.70 21.70
CA ALA A 14 -4.62 -25.57 20.79
C ALA A 14 -3.68 -25.89 19.61
N LEU A 15 -4.25 -26.09 18.43
CA LEU A 15 -3.51 -26.10 17.17
C LEU A 15 -3.05 -24.66 16.87
N ALA A 16 -1.81 -24.35 17.24
CA ALA A 16 -1.16 -23.13 16.76
C ALA A 16 -0.83 -23.31 15.27
N GLY A 17 -1.70 -22.80 14.41
CA GLY A 17 -1.40 -22.65 12.99
C GLY A 17 -0.17 -21.75 12.84
N HIS A 18 0.89 -22.26 12.23
CA HIS A 18 2.03 -21.44 11.85
C HIS A 18 1.59 -20.60 10.66
N ALA A 19 1.45 -19.29 10.83
CA ALA A 19 1.37 -18.38 9.69
C ALA A 19 2.74 -18.42 9.01
N SER A 20 2.81 -19.03 7.83
CA SER A 20 4.01 -18.93 6.98
C SER A 20 4.15 -17.47 6.58
N ALA A 21 5.22 -16.81 7.05
CA ALA A 21 5.61 -15.53 6.48
C ALA A 21 6.25 -15.83 5.12
N GLY A 22 5.70 -15.28 4.04
CA GLY A 22 6.28 -15.45 2.70
C GLY A 22 7.75 -15.05 2.63
N GLN A 23 8.47 -15.71 1.75
CA GLN A 23 9.86 -15.39 1.42
C GLN A 23 9.92 -14.01 0.75
N LEU A 24 10.77 -13.13 1.26
CA LEU A 24 11.06 -11.85 0.61
C LEU A 24 11.96 -12.11 -0.61
N LEU A 25 11.42 -11.89 -1.81
CA LEU A 25 12.16 -11.99 -3.07
C LEU A 25 12.97 -10.72 -3.37
N PHE A 26 12.36 -9.55 -3.11
CA PHE A 26 12.94 -8.27 -3.46
C PHE A 26 12.47 -7.17 -2.51
N GLN A 27 13.35 -6.20 -2.26
CA GLN A 27 13.03 -4.99 -1.54
C GLN A 27 13.85 -3.81 -2.07
N SER A 28 13.18 -2.68 -2.33
CA SER A 28 13.86 -1.44 -2.67
C SER A 28 13.08 -0.22 -2.22
N ARG A 29 13.77 0.93 -2.10
CA ARG A 29 13.10 2.22 -1.97
C ARG A 29 12.57 2.62 -3.34
N LEU A 30 11.29 2.96 -3.43
CA LEU A 30 10.68 3.40 -4.70
C LEU A 30 11.32 4.68 -5.26
N ALA A 31 11.93 5.48 -4.38
CA ALA A 31 12.73 6.65 -4.74
C ALA A 31 13.99 6.31 -5.56
N ASP A 32 14.57 5.13 -5.33
CA ASP A 32 15.88 4.73 -5.85
C ASP A 32 15.73 3.76 -7.06
N HIS A 33 14.59 3.81 -7.76
CA HIS A 33 14.33 2.96 -8.93
C HIS A 33 15.38 3.24 -10.03
N PRO A 34 16.00 2.21 -10.64
CA PRO A 34 17.08 2.39 -11.61
C PRO A 34 16.63 3.17 -12.88
N ASP A 35 15.39 2.97 -13.36
CA ASP A 35 14.78 3.84 -14.39
C ASP A 35 14.37 5.25 -13.93
N GLY A 36 14.51 5.57 -12.64
CA GLY A 36 14.19 6.88 -12.07
C GLY A 36 15.05 8.03 -12.63
N ASN A 37 16.01 7.75 -13.51
CA ASN A 37 16.90 8.72 -14.12
C ASN A 37 16.38 9.29 -15.47
N ALA A 38 15.33 8.71 -16.06
CA ALA A 38 14.73 9.20 -17.30
C ALA A 38 13.67 10.29 -17.02
N ALA A 39 14.09 11.46 -16.54
CA ALA A 39 13.26 12.66 -16.29
C ALA A 39 11.83 12.34 -15.77
N PRO A 40 11.68 11.56 -14.68
CA PRO A 40 10.37 11.20 -14.18
C PRO A 40 9.60 12.44 -13.72
N PRO A 41 8.26 12.38 -13.67
CA PRO A 41 7.48 13.39 -12.97
C PRO A 41 8.07 13.63 -11.57
N GLY A 42 8.07 14.87 -11.08
CA GLY A 42 8.63 15.21 -9.75
C GLY A 42 7.89 14.60 -8.55
N TYR A 43 6.97 13.66 -8.80
CA TYR A 43 6.18 12.94 -7.82
C TYR A 43 6.27 11.42 -8.05
N GLY A 44 6.23 10.65 -6.98
CA GLY A 44 6.17 9.18 -7.01
C GLY A 44 4.75 8.62 -7.04
N LEU A 45 3.75 9.39 -6.57
CA LEU A 45 2.34 8.99 -6.61
C LEU A 45 1.45 10.17 -6.97
N ARG A 46 0.42 9.92 -7.78
CA ARG A 46 -0.64 10.87 -8.11
C ARG A 46 -2.01 10.26 -7.79
N ILE A 47 -2.83 11.01 -7.08
CA ILE A 47 -4.22 10.66 -6.78
C ILE A 47 -5.10 11.87 -7.10
N ASP A 48 -6.11 11.67 -7.95
CA ASP A 48 -7.02 12.75 -8.30
C ASP A 48 -8.17 12.83 -7.29
N ASN A 49 -8.47 14.05 -6.84
CA ASN A 49 -9.57 14.42 -5.94
C ASN A 49 -9.52 13.79 -4.54
N LEU A 50 -8.33 13.44 -4.03
CA LEU A 50 -8.17 12.82 -2.71
C LEU A 50 -8.85 13.62 -1.59
N PHE A 51 -8.65 14.94 -1.56
CA PHE A 51 -9.21 15.80 -0.51
C PHE A 51 -10.65 16.25 -0.75
N SER A 52 -11.33 15.72 -1.77
CA SER A 52 -12.73 16.09 -2.00
C SER A 52 -13.67 15.43 -0.98
N LYS A 53 -13.35 14.21 -0.53
CA LYS A 53 -14.18 13.40 0.37
C LYS A 53 -13.32 12.47 1.25
N ASN A 54 -13.82 12.06 2.40
CA ASN A 54 -13.27 10.97 3.20
C ASN A 54 -13.81 9.59 2.76
N ASN A 55 -13.40 8.54 3.46
CA ASN A 55 -13.88 7.17 3.24
C ASN A 55 -15.38 6.97 3.43
N ALA A 56 -16.03 7.79 4.24
CA ALA A 56 -17.48 7.77 4.42
C ALA A 56 -18.22 8.54 3.30
N GLY A 57 -17.50 9.05 2.29
CA GLY A 57 -18.06 9.87 1.22
C GLY A 57 -18.44 11.28 1.66
N GLN A 58 -18.03 11.71 2.86
CA GLN A 58 -18.31 13.04 3.39
C GLN A 58 -17.30 14.03 2.84
N THR A 59 -17.78 15.19 2.41
CA THR A 59 -16.90 16.30 1.99
C THR A 59 -16.02 16.72 3.16
N LEU A 60 -14.70 16.75 2.96
CA LEU A 60 -13.76 17.20 3.96
C LEU A 60 -13.90 18.72 4.18
N VAL A 61 -13.79 19.17 5.43
CA VAL A 61 -13.79 20.61 5.74
C VAL A 61 -12.53 21.25 5.14
N GLY A 62 -12.73 22.21 4.23
CA GLY A 62 -11.65 22.78 3.42
C GLY A 62 -11.12 21.86 2.32
N GLY A 63 -11.85 20.77 2.03
CA GLY A 63 -11.56 19.85 0.95
C GLY A 63 -11.67 20.50 -0.43
N GLN A 64 -10.73 20.16 -1.33
CA GLN A 64 -10.71 20.66 -2.70
C GLN A 64 -10.49 19.52 -3.68
N SER A 65 -11.18 19.61 -4.82
CA SER A 65 -10.90 18.77 -5.99
C SER A 65 -9.59 19.19 -6.66
N GLY A 66 -9.01 18.28 -7.44
CA GLY A 66 -7.79 18.50 -8.20
C GLY A 66 -6.78 17.36 -8.04
N THR A 67 -5.65 17.53 -8.71
CA THR A 67 -4.54 16.58 -8.68
C THR A 67 -3.81 16.65 -7.34
N THR A 68 -3.65 15.52 -6.66
CA THR A 68 -2.82 15.38 -5.46
C THR A 68 -1.59 14.58 -5.83
N THR A 69 -0.41 15.08 -5.48
CA THR A 69 0.85 14.39 -5.78
C THR A 69 1.68 14.22 -4.52
N PHE A 70 2.46 13.15 -4.48
CA PHE A 70 3.32 12.80 -3.36
C PHE A 70 4.74 12.52 -3.86
N SER A 71 5.71 13.16 -3.24
CA SER A 71 7.13 12.92 -3.46
C SER A 71 7.64 11.84 -2.51
N PHE A 72 8.40 10.89 -3.06
CA PHE A 72 9.13 9.87 -2.30
C PHE A 72 10.57 10.31 -1.96
N ASN A 73 10.99 11.47 -2.49
CA ASN A 73 12.34 12.02 -2.35
C ASN A 73 12.42 13.20 -1.38
N ALA A 74 11.30 13.67 -0.84
CA ALA A 74 11.29 14.73 0.16
C ALA A 74 12.05 14.29 1.43
N PRO A 75 12.74 15.21 2.14
CA PRO A 75 13.34 14.89 3.43
C PRO A 75 12.30 14.28 4.39
N GLY A 76 12.60 13.10 4.94
CA GLY A 76 11.68 12.34 5.79
C GLY A 76 10.72 11.40 5.05
N ALA A 77 10.68 11.43 3.71
CA ALA A 77 10.00 10.42 2.91
C ALA A 77 10.85 9.16 2.76
N ASN A 78 10.19 8.01 2.86
CA ASN A 78 10.76 6.69 2.66
C ASN A 78 9.64 5.71 2.31
N VAL A 79 9.39 5.50 1.02
CA VAL A 79 8.44 4.50 0.54
C VAL A 79 9.22 3.32 -0.03
N ILE A 80 8.87 2.12 0.42
CA ILE A 80 9.53 0.87 0.11
C ILE A 80 8.54 -0.02 -0.65
N ILE A 81 9.04 -0.73 -1.65
CA ILE A 81 8.38 -1.87 -2.26
C ILE A 81 9.01 -3.16 -1.76
N GLN A 82 8.18 -4.15 -1.47
CA GLN A 82 8.57 -5.50 -1.09
C GLN A 82 7.81 -6.51 -1.94
N ILE A 83 8.51 -7.51 -2.46
CA ILE A 83 7.94 -8.59 -3.25
C ILE A 83 8.08 -9.89 -2.45
N PHE A 84 6.97 -10.60 -2.27
CA PHE A 84 6.91 -11.83 -1.49
C PHE A 84 6.49 -13.02 -2.36
N ASP A 85 7.10 -14.16 -2.08
CA ASP A 85 6.70 -15.49 -2.50
C ASP A 85 6.12 -16.21 -1.29
N ASP A 86 4.82 -16.41 -1.26
CA ASP A 86 4.11 -17.03 -0.14
C ASP A 86 4.06 -18.57 -0.31
N THR A 87 4.44 -19.12 -1.48
CA THR A 87 4.38 -20.55 -1.82
C THR A 87 5.73 -21.26 -1.94
N ASN A 88 6.83 -20.51 -1.94
CA ASN A 88 8.23 -20.94 -2.14
C ASN A 88 8.50 -21.60 -3.51
N ASP A 89 7.86 -21.13 -4.57
CA ASP A 89 8.12 -21.57 -5.96
C ASP A 89 9.00 -20.58 -6.77
N ASN A 90 9.52 -19.53 -6.11
CA ASN A 90 10.22 -18.38 -6.65
C ASN A 90 9.38 -17.51 -7.60
N VAL A 91 8.05 -17.53 -7.45
CA VAL A 91 7.12 -16.62 -8.13
C VAL A 91 6.55 -15.64 -7.10
N ALA A 92 6.35 -14.39 -7.52
CA ALA A 92 5.72 -13.41 -6.64
C ALA A 92 4.22 -13.70 -6.48
N ASP A 93 3.79 -13.79 -5.23
CA ASP A 93 2.38 -13.91 -4.83
C ASP A 93 1.82 -12.58 -4.30
N ARG A 94 2.71 -11.72 -3.79
CA ARG A 94 2.31 -10.51 -3.10
C ARG A 94 3.30 -9.37 -3.30
N ILE A 95 2.76 -8.19 -3.56
CA ILE A 95 3.52 -6.93 -3.67
C ILE A 95 3.01 -6.01 -2.58
N HIS A 96 3.90 -5.55 -1.72
CA HIS A 96 3.59 -4.63 -0.63
C HIS A 96 4.35 -3.32 -0.83
N ILE A 97 3.62 -2.21 -0.83
CA ILE A 97 4.16 -0.86 -0.97
C ILE A 97 3.79 -0.10 0.28
N ALA A 98 4.79 0.24 1.09
CA ALA A 98 4.55 0.93 2.35
C ALA A 98 5.63 1.94 2.69
N GLY A 99 5.24 2.96 3.46
CA GLY A 99 6.17 3.94 4.00
C GLY A 99 5.57 5.33 4.09
N VAL A 100 6.43 6.34 4.10
CA VAL A 100 6.02 7.74 4.25
C VAL A 100 6.35 8.53 2.99
N ALA A 101 5.41 9.31 2.50
CA ALA A 101 5.61 10.27 1.42
C ALA A 101 5.22 11.68 1.88
N TYR A 102 5.78 12.71 1.24
CA TYR A 102 5.36 14.09 1.46
C TYR A 102 4.60 14.58 0.24
N GLY A 103 3.42 15.16 0.45
CA GLY A 103 2.57 15.55 -0.67
C GLY A 103 1.41 16.43 -0.28
N GLY A 104 0.57 16.72 -1.26
CA GLY A 104 -0.62 17.57 -1.13
C GLY A 104 -1.19 17.91 -2.50
N ARG A 105 -2.18 18.80 -2.54
CA ARG A 105 -2.78 19.25 -3.81
C ARG A 105 -1.71 19.97 -4.62
N ASP A 106 -1.49 19.54 -5.85
CA ASP A 106 -0.53 20.14 -6.76
C ASP A 106 -1.06 21.49 -7.25
N THR A 107 -0.26 22.54 -7.10
CA THR A 107 -0.56 23.90 -7.60
C THR A 107 0.36 24.32 -8.74
N GLY A 108 1.23 23.42 -9.22
CA GLY A 108 2.23 23.66 -10.26
C GLY A 108 3.58 24.20 -9.74
N ALA A 109 3.61 24.81 -8.56
CA ALA A 109 4.84 25.33 -7.94
C ALA A 109 5.11 24.79 -6.52
N ALA A 110 4.08 24.37 -5.80
CA ALA A 110 4.17 23.84 -4.45
C ALA A 110 2.95 22.95 -4.12
N TYR A 111 2.97 22.33 -2.95
CA TYR A 111 1.78 21.69 -2.39
C TYR A 111 0.88 22.72 -1.70
N GLY A 112 -0.39 22.73 -2.09
CA GLY A 112 -1.44 23.55 -1.50
C GLY A 112 -2.19 22.81 -0.40
N VAL A 113 -3.52 22.73 -0.53
CA VAL A 113 -4.40 22.02 0.42
C VAL A 113 -3.89 20.60 0.68
N GLY A 114 -3.86 20.22 1.95
CA GLY A 114 -3.37 18.91 2.37
C GLY A 114 -1.85 18.73 2.28
N ALA A 115 -1.04 19.79 2.18
CA ALA A 115 0.41 19.65 2.31
C ALA A 115 0.78 18.98 3.65
N GLY A 116 1.52 17.87 3.60
CA GLY A 116 1.89 17.11 4.78
C GLY A 116 2.58 15.77 4.47
N PHE A 117 2.93 15.05 5.52
CA PHE A 117 3.40 13.67 5.44
C PHE A 117 2.23 12.69 5.47
N TYR A 118 2.35 11.63 4.69
CA TYR A 118 1.33 10.61 4.52
C TYR A 118 1.96 9.22 4.65
N ALA A 119 1.37 8.38 5.48
CA ALA A 119 1.66 6.95 5.49
C ALA A 119 0.91 6.30 4.33
N ILE A 120 1.63 5.55 3.51
CA ILE A 120 1.10 4.70 2.46
C ILE A 120 1.29 3.26 2.93
N ASP A 121 0.25 2.45 2.77
CA ASP A 121 0.28 1.01 3.01
C ASP A 121 -0.66 0.37 1.99
N TYR A 122 -0.12 -0.34 1.02
CA TYR A 122 -0.90 -0.95 -0.05
C TYR A 122 -0.36 -2.33 -0.38
N THR A 123 -1.26 -3.30 -0.49
CA THR A 123 -0.91 -4.68 -0.82
C THR A 123 -1.68 -5.17 -2.04
N TYR A 124 -0.94 -5.68 -3.03
CA TYR A 124 -1.47 -6.51 -4.09
C TYR A 124 -1.34 -7.98 -3.69
N THR A 125 -2.44 -8.72 -3.75
CA THR A 125 -2.51 -10.16 -3.45
C THR A 125 -3.22 -10.95 -4.56
N ALA A 126 -3.88 -10.27 -5.49
CA ALA A 126 -4.59 -10.87 -6.61
C ALA A 126 -3.90 -10.51 -7.92
N ASN A 127 -3.78 -11.52 -8.78
CA ASN A 127 -3.21 -11.43 -10.12
C ASN A 127 -1.75 -10.93 -10.12
N VAL A 128 -1.03 -11.15 -9.03
CA VAL A 128 0.41 -10.90 -8.92
C VAL A 128 1.15 -11.98 -9.72
N GLY A 129 2.22 -11.60 -10.39
CA GLY A 129 3.09 -12.55 -11.05
C GLY A 129 4.49 -12.01 -11.30
N THR A 130 5.40 -12.94 -11.57
CA THR A 130 6.76 -12.64 -12.05
C THR A 130 6.76 -12.62 -13.57
N THR A 131 7.45 -11.63 -14.15
CA THR A 131 7.70 -11.47 -15.58
C THR A 131 9.19 -11.61 -15.87
N ALA A 132 9.59 -11.55 -17.14
CA ALA A 132 11.01 -11.58 -17.49
C ALA A 132 11.79 -10.35 -16.97
N GLU A 133 11.10 -9.23 -16.75
CA GLU A 133 11.69 -7.92 -16.45
C GLU A 133 11.39 -7.45 -15.01
N GLY A 134 10.58 -8.19 -14.25
CA GLY A 134 10.18 -7.81 -12.88
C GLY A 134 8.86 -8.43 -12.45
N TRP A 135 7.97 -7.64 -11.86
CA TRP A 135 6.71 -8.10 -11.26
C TRP A 135 5.53 -7.22 -11.64
N ASP A 136 4.37 -7.84 -11.84
CA ASP A 136 3.14 -7.12 -12.15
C ASP A 136 1.96 -7.56 -11.28
N ALA A 137 0.92 -6.73 -11.29
CA ALA A 137 -0.44 -7.15 -10.98
C ALA A 137 -1.28 -6.94 -12.24
N SER A 138 -1.55 -8.03 -12.96
CA SER A 138 -2.11 -7.95 -14.33
C SER A 138 -3.59 -7.54 -14.39
N ARG A 139 -4.36 -7.70 -13.32
CA ARG A 139 -5.77 -7.30 -13.28
C ARG A 139 -6.14 -6.78 -11.91
N SER A 140 -7.12 -5.87 -11.88
CA SER A 140 -7.72 -5.46 -10.63
C SER A 140 -8.34 -6.64 -9.90
N GLY A 141 -8.09 -6.73 -8.60
CA GLY A 141 -8.64 -7.76 -7.74
C GLY A 141 -9.26 -7.12 -6.52
N SER A 142 -10.42 -7.61 -6.06
CA SER A 142 -11.08 -7.05 -4.88
C SER A 142 -10.26 -7.16 -3.59
N THR A 143 -9.21 -7.98 -3.59
CA THR A 143 -8.27 -8.15 -2.47
C THR A 143 -7.04 -7.25 -2.59
N ASN A 144 -6.88 -6.52 -3.70
CA ASN A 144 -5.85 -5.49 -3.86
C ASN A 144 -6.37 -4.21 -3.23
N ALA A 145 -5.80 -3.87 -2.07
CA ALA A 145 -6.28 -2.76 -1.27
C ALA A 145 -5.18 -2.17 -0.42
N GLY A 146 -5.45 -0.97 0.08
CA GLY A 146 -4.55 -0.28 0.97
C GLY A 146 -5.17 0.97 1.56
N THR A 147 -4.34 1.74 2.24
CA THR A 147 -4.70 3.04 2.79
C THR A 147 -3.62 4.06 2.52
N ILE A 148 -4.05 5.31 2.42
CA ILE A 148 -3.19 6.47 2.61
C ILE A 148 -3.71 7.22 3.82
N THR A 149 -2.84 7.56 4.75
CA THR A 149 -3.21 8.20 6.02
C THR A 149 -2.39 9.46 6.23
N ALA A 150 -3.05 10.59 6.43
CA ALA A 150 -2.38 11.86 6.72
C ALA A 150 -1.76 11.81 8.12
N LEU A 151 -0.44 11.94 8.21
CA LEU A 151 0.30 11.97 9.47
C LEU A 151 0.43 13.40 10.01
N THR A 152 0.52 14.39 9.12
CA THR A 152 0.66 15.80 9.45
C THR A 152 -0.19 16.68 8.53
N GLY A 153 -0.27 17.97 8.83
CA GLY A 153 -0.98 18.94 8.01
C GLY A 153 -2.48 19.05 8.35
N GLN A 154 -3.23 19.67 7.44
CA GLN A 154 -4.65 20.02 7.63
C GLN A 154 -5.54 18.82 7.94
N PHE A 155 -5.22 17.66 7.39
CA PHE A 155 -6.04 16.45 7.48
C PHE A 155 -5.43 15.38 8.40
N ALA A 156 -4.51 15.73 9.30
CA ALA A 156 -3.84 14.76 10.17
C ALA A 156 -4.85 13.84 10.88
N GLY A 157 -4.66 12.52 10.75
CA GLY A 157 -5.55 11.48 11.25
C GLY A 157 -6.60 10.99 10.24
N GLU A 158 -6.84 11.72 9.14
CA GLU A 158 -7.70 11.24 8.06
C GLU A 158 -7.02 10.11 7.30
N SER A 159 -7.83 9.12 6.90
CA SER A 159 -7.39 7.97 6.14
C SER A 159 -8.31 7.76 4.94
N TRP A 160 -7.73 7.39 3.81
CA TRP A 160 -8.41 7.07 2.57
C TRP A 160 -8.09 5.65 2.15
N GLY A 161 -9.13 4.83 1.99
CA GLY A 161 -9.06 3.48 1.47
C GLY A 161 -8.80 3.55 -0.03
N MET A 162 -7.87 2.73 -0.48
CA MET A 162 -7.48 2.62 -1.86
C MET A 162 -7.79 1.20 -2.33
N THR A 163 -8.39 1.09 -3.52
CA THR A 163 -8.52 -0.16 -4.27
C THR A 163 -7.89 0.05 -5.61
N ASP A 164 -7.35 -1.01 -6.21
CA ASP A 164 -6.75 -0.86 -7.52
C ASP A 164 -7.83 -0.63 -8.58
N LYS A 165 -7.39 -0.10 -9.71
CA LYS A 165 -8.19 0.01 -10.92
C LYS A 165 -7.39 -0.58 -12.06
N ASN A 166 -8.06 -1.36 -12.89
CA ASN A 166 -7.43 -1.83 -14.12
C ASN A 166 -7.49 -0.69 -15.15
N SER A 167 -6.33 -0.27 -15.65
CA SER A 167 -6.24 0.67 -16.77
C SER A 167 -5.22 0.11 -17.76
N GLY A 168 -5.66 -0.18 -18.99
CA GLY A 168 -4.77 -0.72 -20.02
C GLY A 168 -4.32 -2.17 -19.83
N GLY A 169 -5.00 -2.96 -18.99
CA GLY A 169 -4.72 -4.40 -18.85
C GLY A 169 -3.69 -4.76 -17.78
N ARG A 170 -3.31 -3.80 -16.92
CA ARG A 170 -2.53 -4.00 -15.69
C ARG A 170 -3.05 -3.05 -14.61
N SER A 171 -2.90 -3.42 -13.34
CA SER A 171 -3.13 -2.53 -12.19
C SER A 171 -1.83 -2.11 -11.50
N PHE A 172 -0.74 -2.85 -11.71
CA PHE A 172 0.61 -2.51 -11.24
C PHE A 172 1.67 -3.14 -12.15
N HIS A 173 2.83 -2.50 -12.26
CA HIS A 173 4.02 -3.01 -12.94
C HIS A 173 5.28 -2.41 -12.31
N PHE A 174 6.28 -3.23 -12.08
CA PHE A 174 7.58 -2.85 -11.54
C PHE A 174 8.66 -3.68 -12.20
N GLU A 175 9.74 -3.04 -12.65
CA GLU A 175 10.89 -3.69 -13.27
C GLU A 175 12.08 -3.63 -12.32
N SER A 176 12.83 -4.73 -12.20
CA SER A 176 14.12 -4.72 -11.53
C SER A 176 15.19 -4.97 -12.58
N ASP A 177 15.97 -3.94 -12.88
CA ASP A 177 17.19 -4.07 -13.69
C ASP A 177 18.23 -5.00 -13.03
#